data_AF-A0A6V8LFZ0-F1
#
_entry.id   AF-A0A6V8LFZ0-F1
#
_cell.length_a   1.000
_cell.length_b   1.000
_cell.length_c   1.000
_cell.angle_alpha   90.00
_cell.angle_beta   90.00
_cell.angle_gamma   90.00
#
_symmetry.space_group_name_H-M   'P 1'
#
loop_
_entity.id
_entity.type
_entity.pdbx_description
1 polymer ?
#
loop_
_entity_poly.entity_id
_entity_poly.type
_entity_poly.pdbx_seq_one_letter_code
_entity_poly.pdbx_strand_id
1 'polypeptide(L)'
;MRDETRRQDHLNDLLGELSRALELLAVPRAIFNRTLRYEDVITWFIDNRPRGGVAQAGAVLRGPAPGGRLDIIQVFLDGQHSVACGPGGKPYGRRLEVHALDDELSEAFGQSDLLLVQ
;
A
#
# COMPACT_ATOMS: atom_id res chain seq x y z
N MET A 1 23.40 5.76 13.11
CA MET A 1 22.42 5.10 14.00
C MET A 1 21.20 5.96 14.33
N ARG A 2 21.32 7.25 14.70
CA ARG A 2 20.15 8.09 15.06
C ARG A 2 19.22 8.51 13.90
N ASP A 3 19.73 8.45 12.67
CA ASP A 3 19.03 8.92 11.47
C ASP A 3 18.10 7.86 10.85
N GLU A 4 18.42 6.58 11.08
CA GLU A 4 17.64 5.43 10.59
C GLU A 4 16.34 5.26 11.37
N THR A 5 16.41 5.38 12.70
CA THR A 5 15.26 5.32 13.60
C THR A 5 14.25 6.41 13.30
N ARG A 6 14.72 7.63 13.00
CA ARG A 6 13.85 8.78 12.70
C ARG A 6 13.12 8.63 11.36
N ARG A 7 13.72 7.96 10.37
CA ARG A 7 13.06 7.62 9.10
C ARG A 7 12.03 6.52 9.29
N GLN A 8 12.33 5.49 10.07
CA GLN A 8 11.40 4.40 10.33
C GLN A 8 10.18 4.86 11.13
N ASP A 9 10.37 5.72 12.14
CA ASP A 9 9.27 6.30 12.92
C ASP A 9 8.35 7.14 12.02
N HIS A 10 8.92 7.96 11.14
CA HIS A 10 8.14 8.76 10.20
C HIS A 10 7.35 7.91 9.19
N LEU A 11 7.91 6.80 8.71
CA LEU A 11 7.20 5.86 7.84
C LEU A 11 6.07 5.15 8.58
N ASN A 12 6.29 4.76 9.84
CA ASN A 12 5.26 4.16 10.69
C ASN A 12 4.11 5.13 10.97
N ASP A 13 4.42 6.42 11.17
CA ASP A 13 3.41 7.47 11.32
C ASP A 13 2.60 7.65 10.02
N LEU A 14 3.27 7.69 8.86
CA LEU A 14 2.62 7.78 7.54
C LEU A 14 1.75 6.55 7.25
N LEU A 15 2.24 5.35 7.59
CA LEU A 15 1.48 4.10 7.54
C LEU A 15 0.25 4.16 8.43
N GLY A 16 0.39 4.68 9.64
CA GLY A 16 -0.71 4.88 10.59
C GLY A 16 -1.74 5.88 10.09
N GLU A 17 -1.30 7.01 9.55
CA GLU A 17 -2.17 8.03 8.97
C GLU A 17 -2.91 7.52 7.73
N LEU A 18 -2.22 6.85 6.81
CA LEU A 18 -2.82 6.23 5.62
C LEU A 18 -3.79 5.11 6.00
N SER A 19 -3.43 4.26 6.96
CA SER A 19 -4.32 3.19 7.43
C SER A 19 -5.59 3.78 8.05
N ARG A 20 -5.46 4.82 8.89
CA ARG A 20 -6.60 5.52 9.49
C ARG A 20 -7.44 6.24 8.43
N ALA A 21 -6.81 6.86 7.45
CA ALA A 21 -7.50 7.48 6.32
C ALA A 21 -8.30 6.43 5.53
N LEU A 22 -7.74 5.26 5.27
CA LEU A 22 -8.43 4.17 4.55
C LEU A 22 -9.57 3.56 5.36
N GLU A 23 -9.44 3.49 6.68
CA GLU A 23 -10.52 3.10 7.59
C GLU A 23 -11.67 4.12 7.59
N LEU A 24 -11.34 5.42 7.64
CA LEU A 24 -12.33 6.50 7.51
C LEU A 24 -13.01 6.50 6.14
N LEU A 25 -12.30 6.06 5.10
CA LEU A 25 -12.79 5.95 3.73
C LEU A 25 -13.48 4.59 3.46
N ALA A 26 -13.65 3.77 4.50
CA ALA A 26 -14.32 2.49 4.50
C ALA A 26 -13.85 1.53 3.39
N VAL A 27 -12.54 1.53 3.08
CA VAL A 27 -11.99 0.59 2.09
C VAL A 27 -12.05 -0.83 2.67
N PRO A 28 -12.87 -1.73 2.10
CA PRO A 28 -13.03 -3.07 2.66
C PRO A 28 -11.70 -3.82 2.61
N ARG A 29 -11.33 -4.43 3.75
CA ARG A 29 -10.18 -5.31 3.82
C ARG A 29 -10.56 -6.68 3.26
N ALA A 30 -10.04 -7.01 2.08
CA ALA A 30 -10.29 -8.31 1.46
C ALA A 30 -9.30 -9.36 1.99
N ILE A 31 -9.81 -10.53 2.38
CA ILE A 31 -8.96 -11.65 2.82
C ILE A 31 -8.38 -12.33 1.57
N PHE A 32 -7.04 -12.39 1.49
CA PHE A 32 -6.32 -13.04 0.40
C PHE A 32 -5.72 -14.36 0.91
N ASN A 33 -6.30 -15.48 0.50
CA ASN A 33 -6.00 -16.82 1.04
C ASN A 33 -4.84 -17.54 0.35
N ARG A 34 -4.01 -16.82 -0.41
CA ARG A 34 -2.78 -17.35 -1.03
C ARG A 34 -1.62 -16.39 -0.78
N THR A 35 -0.41 -16.81 -1.11
CA THR A 35 0.76 -15.93 -1.14
C THR A 35 0.50 -14.78 -2.12
N LEU A 36 0.66 -13.53 -1.67
CA LEU A 36 0.59 -12.36 -2.54
C LEU A 36 1.90 -12.23 -3.30
N ARG A 37 1.83 -12.29 -4.63
CA ARG A 37 3.00 -12.22 -5.50
C ARG A 37 3.29 -10.80 -5.97
N TYR A 38 4.54 -10.52 -6.31
CA TYR A 38 4.89 -9.24 -6.95
C TYR A 38 4.04 -8.98 -8.21
N GLU A 39 3.85 -10.02 -9.04
CA GLU A 39 2.97 -9.99 -10.21
C GLU A 39 1.52 -9.60 -9.86
N ASP A 40 0.97 -10.08 -8.73
CA ASP A 40 -0.40 -9.78 -8.32
C ASP A 40 -0.57 -8.31 -7.89
N VAL A 41 0.51 -7.69 -7.40
CA VAL A 41 0.58 -6.27 -7.06
C VAL A 41 0.65 -5.42 -8.33
N ILE A 42 1.60 -5.73 -9.22
CA ILE A 42 1.78 -4.97 -10.47
C ILE A 42 0.56 -5.06 -11.37
N THR A 43 0.03 -6.28 -11.57
CA THR A 43 -1.18 -6.50 -12.39
C THR A 43 -2.35 -5.66 -11.88
N TRP A 44 -2.51 -5.56 -10.56
CA TRP A 44 -3.58 -4.74 -10.01
C TRP A 44 -3.40 -3.25 -10.32
N PHE A 45 -2.18 -2.70 -10.21
CA PHE A 45 -1.93 -1.30 -10.58
C PHE A 45 -2.21 -1.04 -12.06
N ILE A 46 -1.88 -1.98 -12.93
CA ILE A 46 -2.16 -1.88 -14.37
C ILE A 46 -3.68 -1.89 -14.61
N ASP A 47 -4.37 -2.90 -14.10
CA ASP A 47 -5.79 -3.13 -14.36
C ASP A 47 -6.70 -2.08 -13.70
N ASN A 48 -6.26 -1.48 -12.60
CA ASN A 48 -7.07 -0.56 -11.79
C ASN A 48 -6.60 0.89 -11.88
N ARG A 49 -5.69 1.22 -12.81
CA ARG A 49 -5.20 2.59 -12.97
C ARG A 49 -6.36 3.56 -13.24
N PRO A 50 -6.53 4.62 -12.41
CA PRO A 50 -7.55 5.62 -12.65
C PRO A 50 -7.41 6.27 -14.04
N ARG A 51 -8.53 6.41 -14.75
CA ARG A 51 -8.57 7.13 -16.02
C ARG A 51 -8.37 8.64 -15.81
N GLY A 52 -7.90 9.34 -16.84
CA GLY A 52 -7.75 10.80 -16.81
C GLY A 52 -6.44 11.33 -16.22
N GLY A 53 -5.43 10.46 -16.00
CA GLY A 53 -4.07 10.89 -15.67
C GLY A 53 -3.86 11.39 -14.24
N VAL A 54 -4.86 11.25 -13.37
CA VAL A 54 -4.77 11.67 -11.95
C VAL A 54 -3.75 10.86 -11.15
N ALA A 55 -3.50 9.61 -11.55
CA ALA A 55 -2.51 8.73 -10.92
C ALA A 55 -1.19 8.74 -11.70
N GLN A 56 -0.12 9.19 -11.06
CA GLN A 56 1.24 9.22 -11.62
C GLN A 56 2.12 8.08 -11.10
N ALA A 57 1.87 7.60 -9.88
CA ALA A 57 2.59 6.47 -9.29
C ALA A 57 1.63 5.60 -8.45
N GLY A 58 2.15 4.46 -7.99
CA GLY A 58 1.53 3.60 -6.99
C GLY A 58 2.40 3.53 -5.73
N ALA A 59 1.77 3.30 -4.59
CA ALA A 59 2.44 2.96 -3.35
C ALA A 59 1.86 1.68 -2.77
N VAL A 60 2.74 0.80 -2.28
CA VAL A 60 2.38 -0.40 -1.55
C VAL A 60 2.96 -0.28 -0.16
N LEU A 61 2.10 -0.43 0.83
CA LEU A 61 2.44 -0.36 2.23
C LEU A 61 2.18 -1.73 2.84
N ARG A 62 3.11 -2.23 3.65
CA ARG A 62 2.92 -3.44 4.45
C ARG A 62 2.91 -3.09 5.94
N GLY A 63 2.07 -3.78 6.69
CA GLY A 63 2.03 -3.67 8.14
C GLY A 63 1.55 -4.97 8.78
N PRO A 64 1.70 -5.10 10.11
CA PRO A 64 1.19 -6.27 10.82
C PRO A 64 -0.34 -6.29 10.85
N ALA A 65 -0.94 -7.47 10.74
CA ALA A 65 -2.35 -7.74 10.98
C ALA A 65 -2.52 -8.85 12.05
N PRO A 66 -3.69 -8.96 12.72
CA PRO A 66 -3.94 -9.99 13.71
C PRO A 66 -3.67 -11.41 13.18
N GLY A 67 -3.24 -12.31 14.07
CA GLY A 67 -3.01 -13.71 13.73
C GLY A 67 -1.75 -13.97 12.89
N GLY A 68 -0.75 -13.08 12.96
CA GLY A 68 0.50 -13.22 12.22
C GLY A 68 0.38 -12.96 10.71
N ARG A 69 -0.73 -12.32 10.30
CA ARG A 69 -0.98 -11.93 8.91
C ARG A 69 -0.35 -10.57 8.63
N LEU A 70 -0.32 -10.20 7.35
CA LEU A 70 0.12 -8.90 6.88
C LEU A 70 -1.06 -8.12 6.32
N ASP A 71 -1.15 -6.85 6.70
CA ASP A 71 -2.02 -5.86 6.07
C ASP A 71 -1.25 -5.22 4.92
N ILE A 72 -1.80 -5.31 3.71
CA ILE A 72 -1.23 -4.72 2.51
C ILE A 72 -2.18 -3.66 2.00
N ILE A 73 -1.67 -2.44 1.87
CA ILE A 73 -2.40 -1.31 1.31
C ILE A 73 -1.76 -0.96 -0.02
N GLN A 74 -2.55 -0.91 -1.08
CA GLN A 74 -2.13 -0.45 -2.40
C GLN A 74 -2.94 0.79 -2.75
N VAL A 75 -2.26 1.91 -3.00
CA VAL A 75 -2.89 3.19 -3.35
C VAL A 75 -2.21 3.81 -4.55
N PHE A 76 -2.97 4.56 -5.35
CA PHE A 76 -2.41 5.43 -6.37
C PHE A 76 -2.03 6.78 -5.77
N LEU A 77 -0.94 7.35 -6.27
CA LEU A 77 -0.45 8.66 -5.91
C LEU A 77 -0.59 9.63 -7.08
N ASP A 78 -0.88 10.89 -6.79
CA ASP A 78 -0.88 11.98 -7.75
C ASP A 78 0.52 12.57 -7.98
N GLY A 79 0.61 13.60 -8.82
CA GLY A 79 1.88 14.26 -9.14
C GLY A 79 2.52 15.06 -8.00
N GLN A 80 1.89 15.10 -6.82
CA GLN A 80 2.44 15.67 -5.59
C GLN A 80 2.74 14.58 -4.55
N HIS A 81 2.74 13.30 -4.97
CA HIS A 81 2.89 12.13 -4.09
C HIS A 81 1.82 12.03 -3.00
N SER A 82 0.67 12.68 -3.19
CA SER A 82 -0.49 12.54 -2.32
C SER A 82 -1.38 11.40 -2.81
N VAL A 83 -2.18 10.80 -1.93
CA VAL A 83 -3.13 9.75 -2.33
C VAL A 83 -4.11 10.31 -3.34
N ALA A 84 -4.13 9.71 -4.53
CA ALA A 84 -5.07 10.07 -5.57
C ALA A 84 -6.48 9.65 -5.16
N CYS A 85 -7.41 10.60 -5.15
CA CYS A 85 -8.80 10.39 -4.77
C CYS A 85 -9.75 10.63 -5.94
N GLY A 86 -10.80 9.81 -6.03
CA GLY A 86 -11.91 10.02 -6.94
C GLY A 86 -12.94 11.02 -6.40
N PRO A 87 -14.05 11.21 -7.14
CA PRO A 87 -15.16 12.03 -6.70
C PRO A 87 -15.66 11.61 -5.30
N GLY A 88 -15.90 12.59 -4.43
CA GLY A 88 -16.32 12.32 -3.04
C GLY A 88 -15.18 11.97 -2.09
N GLY A 89 -13.91 12.12 -2.50
CA GLY A 89 -12.74 11.95 -1.64
C GLY A 89 -12.34 10.49 -1.39
N LYS A 90 -12.98 9.53 -2.08
CA LYS A 90 -12.62 8.11 -1.96
C LYS A 90 -11.25 7.86 -2.61
N PRO A 91 -10.30 7.22 -1.92
CA PRO A 91 -8.98 6.99 -2.45
C PRO A 91 -9.03 5.89 -3.52
N TYR A 92 -8.23 6.04 -4.56
CA TYR A 92 -7.98 4.97 -5.51
C TYR A 92 -7.00 3.99 -4.88
N GLY A 93 -7.55 2.89 -4.35
CA GLY A 93 -6.76 1.93 -3.60
C GLY A 93 -7.51 0.66 -3.25
N ARG A 94 -6.79 -0.30 -2.69
CA ARG A 94 -7.32 -1.49 -2.04
C ARG A 94 -6.55 -1.82 -0.76
N ARG A 95 -7.19 -2.56 0.14
CA ARG A 95 -6.59 -3.12 1.35
C ARG A 95 -6.78 -4.63 1.34
N LEU A 96 -5.70 -5.38 1.59
CA LEU A 96 -5.67 -6.84 1.60
C LEU A 96 -5.13 -7.34 2.93
N GLU A 97 -5.66 -8.45 3.43
CA GLU A 97 -5.05 -9.21 4.51
C GLU A 97 -4.47 -10.51 3.95
N VAL A 98 -3.14 -10.64 3.99
CA VAL A 98 -2.41 -11.74 3.34
C VAL A 98 -1.66 -12.58 4.38
N HIS A 99 -1.41 -13.85 4.07
CA HIS A 99 -0.63 -14.72 4.96
C HIS A 99 0.88 -14.62 4.72
N ALA A 100 1.28 -14.42 3.47
CA ALA A 100 2.68 -14.38 3.06
C ALA A 100 2.83 -13.55 1.78
N LEU A 101 4.05 -13.08 1.56
CA LEU A 101 4.52 -12.50 0.31
C LEU A 101 5.41 -13.53 -0.38
N ASP A 102 5.51 -13.50 -1.70
CA ASP A 102 6.55 -14.27 -2.38
C ASP A 102 7.93 -13.64 -2.16
N ASP A 103 8.97 -14.35 -2.63
CA ASP A 103 10.36 -13.91 -2.43
C ASP A 103 10.62 -12.60 -3.16
N GLU A 104 10.11 -12.43 -4.38
CA GLU A 104 10.28 -11.22 -5.18
C GLU A 104 9.66 -10.00 -4.49
N LEU A 105 8.41 -10.10 -4.00
CA LEU A 105 7.77 -8.99 -3.31
C LEU A 105 8.42 -8.72 -1.96
N SER A 106 8.84 -9.77 -1.23
CA SER A 106 9.59 -9.62 0.02
C SER A 106 10.92 -8.91 -0.20
N GLU A 107 11.67 -9.29 -1.23
CA GLU A 107 12.93 -8.69 -1.62
C GLU A 107 12.74 -7.24 -2.06
N ALA A 108 11.69 -6.95 -2.83
CA ALA A 108 11.35 -5.59 -3.24
C ALA A 108 11.16 -4.68 -2.02
N PHE A 109 10.41 -5.12 -1.01
CA PHE A 109 10.26 -4.35 0.23
C PHE A 109 11.60 -4.22 1.00
N GLY A 110 12.42 -5.26 0.98
CA GLY A 110 13.65 -5.33 1.75
C GLY A 110 13.39 -5.05 3.23
N GLN A 111 14.09 -4.05 3.78
CA GLN A 111 13.94 -3.59 5.16
C GLN A 111 12.90 -2.47 5.33
N SER A 112 12.29 -2.00 4.24
CA SER A 112 11.26 -0.97 4.25
C SER A 112 9.87 -1.57 4.34
N ASP A 113 8.92 -0.80 4.83
CA ASP A 113 7.49 -1.15 4.81
C ASP A 113 6.71 -0.43 3.70
N LEU A 114 7.42 0.31 2.85
CA LEU A 114 6.91 1.06 1.72
C LEU A 114 7.64 0.67 0.43
N LEU A 115 6.86 0.41 -0.62
CA LEU A 115 7.28 0.29 -2.01
C LEU A 115 6.63 1.39 -2.84
N LEU A 116 7.41 1.97 -3.76
CA LEU A 116 6.90 2.87 -4.79
C LEU A 116 6.93 2.14 -6.14
N VAL A 117 5.86 2.29 -6.91
CA VAL A 117 5.67 1.69 -8.24
C VAL A 117 5.46 2.82 -9.24
N GLN A 118 6.18 2.82 -10.36
CA GLN A 118 6.15 3.89 -11.37
C GLN A 118 5.82 3.33 -12.76
#